data_AF-A0A1Q8QCC8-F1
#
_entry.id   AF-A0A1Q8QCC8-F1
#
_cell.length_a   1.000
_cell.length_b   1.000
_cell.length_c   1.000
_cell.angle_alpha   90.00
_cell.angle_beta   90.00
_cell.angle_gamma   90.00
#
_symmetry.space_group_name_H-M   'P 1'
#
loop_
_entity.id
_entity.type
_entity.pdbx_description
1 polymer ?
#
loop_
_entity_poly.entity_id
_entity_poly.type
_entity_poly.pdbx_seq_one_letter_code
_entity_poly.pdbx_strand_id
1 'polypeptide(L)'
;MPLYDFTCRVCGRMFEAMAAMDAGEGICPCGGSAKRLLSVGRGYRADGDWIGSVAAVVEKDSDKPHVRAFLADPSRANYRRWMRGEGIRPLEDGEGRPRATTAPAVGREVLERFKARRGCA
;
A
#
# COMPACT_ATOMS: atom_id res chain seq x y z
N MET A 1 -0.95 -1.48 -31.75
CA MET A 1 -0.98 -2.74 -30.98
C MET A 1 -0.03 -2.60 -29.81
N PRO A 2 -0.46 -2.86 -28.56
CA PRO A 2 0.41 -2.80 -27.40
C PRO A 2 1.48 -3.88 -27.40
N LEU A 3 2.61 -3.59 -26.76
CA LEU A 3 3.72 -4.52 -26.52
C LEU A 3 3.51 -5.23 -25.18
N TYR A 4 3.69 -6.55 -25.14
CA TYR A 4 3.57 -7.35 -23.92
C TYR A 4 4.73 -8.32 -23.76
N ASP A 5 5.03 -8.64 -22.50
CA ASP A 5 5.96 -9.69 -22.12
C ASP A 5 5.26 -11.06 -22.15
N PHE A 6 5.93 -12.07 -22.68
CA PHE A 6 5.49 -13.46 -22.71
C PHE A 6 6.53 -14.39 -22.09
N THR A 7 6.08 -15.48 -21.48
CA THR A 7 6.93 -16.60 -21.05
C THR A 7 6.49 -17.87 -21.74
N CYS A 8 7.40 -18.52 -22.47
CA CYS A 8 7.15 -19.82 -23.08
C CYS A 8 6.98 -20.91 -22.01
N ARG A 9 5.92 -21.72 -22.13
CA ARG A 9 5.67 -22.86 -21.23
C ARG A 9 6.60 -24.05 -21.48
N VAL A 10 7.26 -24.09 -22.64
CA VAL A 10 8.11 -25.22 -23.06
C VAL A 10 9.59 -24.95 -22.76
N CYS A 11 10.14 -23.86 -23.30
CA CYS A 11 11.58 -23.56 -23.14
C CYS A 11 11.89 -22.53 -22.05
N GLY A 12 10.87 -21.97 -21.39
CA GLY A 12 11.04 -20.97 -20.33
C GLY A 12 11.54 -19.59 -20.79
N ARG A 13 11.78 -19.40 -22.10
CA ARG A 13 12.28 -18.12 -22.64
C ARG A 13 11.23 -17.02 -22.47
N MET A 14 11.70 -15.85 -22.02
CA MET A 14 10.95 -14.60 -22.01
C MET A 14 11.17 -13.82 -23.31
N PHE A 15 10.12 -13.22 -23.84
CA PHE A 15 10.21 -12.37 -25.03
C PHE A 15 9.08 -11.34 -25.08
N GLU A 16 9.33 -10.24 -25.79
CA GLU A 16 8.35 -9.20 -26.03
C GLU A 16 7.69 -9.40 -27.40
N ALA A 17 6.38 -9.22 -27.46
CA ALA A 17 5.64 -9.28 -28.71
C ALA A 17 4.48 -8.27 -28.73
N MET A 18 4.23 -7.68 -29.91
CA MET A 18 3.04 -6.87 -30.13
C MET A 18 1.83 -7.80 -30.26
N ALA A 19 0.81 -7.61 -29.43
CA ALA A 19 -0.41 -8.43 -29.49
C ALA A 19 -1.67 -7.56 -29.29
N ALA A 20 -2.82 -8.11 -29.66
CA ALA A 20 -4.10 -7.47 -29.36
C ALA A 20 -4.34 -7.45 -27.83
N MET A 21 -5.17 -6.53 -27.34
CA MET A 21 -5.39 -6.37 -25.89
C MET A 21 -5.99 -7.62 -25.23
N ASP A 22 -6.79 -8.37 -25.99
CA ASP A 22 -7.46 -9.63 -25.65
C ASP A 22 -6.61 -10.88 -25.93
N ALA A 23 -5.41 -10.72 -26.51
CA ALA A 23 -4.49 -11.83 -26.74
C ALA A 23 -3.85 -12.29 -25.42
N GLY A 24 -4.31 -13.44 -24.92
CA GLY A 24 -3.79 -14.08 -23.69
C GLY A 24 -2.59 -15.02 -23.93
N GLU A 25 -2.38 -15.46 -25.17
CA GLU A 25 -1.37 -16.43 -25.55
C GLU A 25 -0.53 -15.95 -26.74
N GLY A 26 0.75 -16.34 -26.76
CA GLY A 26 1.69 -16.07 -27.85
C GLY A 26 2.42 -17.35 -28.28
N ILE A 27 3.11 -17.29 -29.42
CA ILE A 27 3.90 -18.42 -29.92
C ILE A 27 5.38 -18.09 -29.73
N CYS A 28 6.11 -18.97 -29.07
CA CYS A 28 7.56 -18.85 -28.90
C CYS A 28 8.29 -19.36 -30.16
N PRO A 29 9.48 -18.83 -30.49
CA PRO A 29 10.30 -19.38 -31.58
C PRO A 29 10.67 -20.86 -31.47
N CYS A 30 10.56 -21.48 -30.29
CA CYS A 30 10.71 -22.93 -30.12
C CYS A 30 9.47 -23.74 -30.53
N GLY A 31 8.38 -23.09 -30.97
CA GLY A 31 7.08 -23.70 -31.28
C GLY A 31 6.15 -23.87 -30.08
N GLY A 32 6.61 -23.61 -28.86
CA GLY A 32 5.80 -23.73 -27.65
C GLY A 32 4.84 -22.56 -27.44
N SER A 33 3.69 -22.82 -26.82
CA SER A 33 2.78 -21.76 -26.38
C SER A 33 3.41 -20.95 -25.25
N ALA A 34 3.16 -19.64 -25.28
CA ALA A 34 3.65 -18.68 -24.32
C ALA A 34 2.47 -17.98 -23.63
N LYS A 35 2.55 -17.84 -22.31
CA LYS A 35 1.56 -17.09 -21.54
C LYS A 35 2.01 -15.64 -21.45
N ARG A 36 1.08 -14.71 -21.66
CA ARG A 36 1.32 -13.29 -21.38
C ARG A 36 1.63 -13.11 -19.89
N LEU A 37 2.78 -12.51 -19.60
CA LEU A 37 3.11 -12.02 -18.28
C LEU A 37 2.33 -10.72 -18.08
N LEU A 38 1.42 -10.72 -17.10
CA LEU A 38 0.88 -9.47 -16.58
C LEU A 38 2.02 -8.79 -15.80
N SER A 39 2.86 -8.03 -16.50
CA SER A 39 3.90 -7.25 -15.84
C SER A 39 3.26 -6.04 -15.15
N VAL A 40 2.86 -6.25 -13.89
CA VAL A 40 2.83 -5.15 -12.93
C VAL A 40 4.28 -4.69 -12.79
N GLY A 41 4.62 -3.60 -13.49
CA GLY A 41 5.97 -3.04 -13.50
C GLY A 41 6.47 -2.80 -12.07
N ARG A 42 7.79 -2.75 -11.89
CA ARG A 42 8.50 -2.62 -10.59
C ARG A 42 8.06 -1.43 -9.71
N GLY A 43 7.13 -0.59 -10.16
CA GLY A 43 6.44 0.45 -9.40
C GLY A 43 5.08 0.07 -8.81
N TYR A 44 4.54 -1.13 -9.07
CA TYR A 44 3.33 -1.61 -8.41
C TYR A 44 3.67 -1.99 -6.96
N ARG A 45 3.56 -1.03 -6.06
CA ARG A 45 3.39 -1.35 -4.65
C ARG A 45 1.93 -1.77 -4.50
N ALA A 46 1.69 -3.04 -4.19
CA ALA A 46 0.34 -3.51 -3.79
C ALA A 46 -0.18 -2.77 -2.53
N ASP A 47 0.71 -2.02 -1.89
CA ASP A 47 0.51 -1.21 -0.71
C ASP A 47 0.02 0.18 -1.10
N GLY A 48 -1.08 0.62 -0.48
CA GLY A 48 -1.60 1.96 -0.71
C GLY A 48 -0.61 3.03 -0.26
N ASP A 49 -0.55 4.14 -1.00
CA ASP A 49 0.21 5.34 -0.67
C ASP A 49 -0.05 5.86 0.76
N TRP A 50 -1.26 5.67 1.26
CA TRP A 50 -1.70 6.02 2.61
C TRP A 50 -1.03 5.22 3.74
N ILE A 51 -0.40 4.06 3.46
CA ILE A 51 0.21 3.22 4.50
C ILE A 51 1.36 3.96 5.21
N GLY A 52 2.11 4.79 4.48
CA GLY A 52 3.16 5.63 5.08
C GLY A 52 2.60 6.60 6.12
N SER A 53 1.43 7.18 5.85
CA SER A 53 0.73 8.09 6.79
C SER A 53 0.27 7.37 8.05
N VAL A 54 -0.18 6.11 7.93
CA VAL A 54 -0.52 5.28 9.09
C VAL A 54 0.73 5.00 9.91
N ALA A 55 1.81 4.58 9.27
CA ALA A 55 3.07 4.34 9.97
C ALA A 55 3.53 5.58 10.75
N ALA A 56 3.32 6.80 10.24
CA ALA A 56 3.70 8.04 10.94
C ALA A 56 3.00 8.24 12.29
N VAL A 57 1.77 7.73 12.47
CA VAL A 57 0.96 7.91 13.69
C VAL A 57 0.94 6.69 14.62
N VAL A 58 1.48 5.55 14.19
CA VAL A 58 1.60 4.36 15.04
C VAL A 58 2.58 4.61 16.19
N GLU A 59 2.21 4.13 17.38
CA GLU A 59 3.03 4.20 18.59
C GLU A 59 4.43 3.60 18.37
N LYS A 60 5.46 4.42 18.54
CA LYS A 60 6.84 4.10 18.14
C LYS A 60 7.56 3.24 19.15
N ASP A 61 7.21 3.41 20.42
CA ASP A 61 7.86 2.75 21.54
C ASP A 61 7.09 1.51 22.01
N SER A 62 6.22 0.96 21.15
CA SER A 62 5.43 -0.22 21.49
C SER A 62 6.25 -1.51 21.43
N ASP A 63 6.22 -2.29 22.51
CA ASP A 63 6.83 -3.63 22.56
C ASP A 63 6.01 -4.71 21.85
N LYS A 64 4.81 -4.38 21.37
CA LYS A 64 3.90 -5.36 20.75
C LYS A 64 4.48 -5.87 19.42
N PRO A 65 4.50 -7.19 19.18
CA PRO A 65 5.16 -7.78 18.02
C PRO A 65 4.55 -7.34 16.69
N HIS A 66 3.22 -7.18 16.60
CA HIS A 66 2.55 -6.71 15.39
C HIS A 66 2.81 -5.23 15.09
N VAL A 67 3.08 -4.41 16.11
CA VAL A 67 3.43 -3.01 15.95
C VAL A 67 4.86 -2.89 15.41
N ARG A 68 5.82 -3.59 16.04
CA ARG A 68 7.22 -3.60 15.59
C ARG A 68 7.37 -4.14 14.17
N ALA A 69 6.64 -5.22 13.82
CA ALA A 69 6.63 -5.77 12.47
C ALA A 69 6.11 -4.76 11.43
N PHE A 70 5.06 -4.01 11.75
CA PHE A 70 4.52 -2.99 10.86
C PHE A 70 5.43 -1.76 10.71
N LEU A 71 6.08 -1.32 11.79
CA LEU A 71 7.04 -0.21 11.73
C LEU A 71 8.33 -0.58 10.96
N ALA A 72 8.77 -1.83 11.03
CA ALA A 72 9.94 -2.31 10.31
C ALA A 72 9.68 -2.50 8.80
N ASP A 73 8.49 -3.01 8.44
CA ASP A 73 8.05 -3.18 7.05
C ASP A 73 6.58 -2.72 6.90
N PRO A 74 6.35 -1.46 6.49
CA PRO A 74 5.03 -0.88 6.31
C PRO A 74 4.32 -1.41 5.04
N SER A 75 4.02 -2.71 5.02
CA SER A 75 3.27 -3.37 3.96
C SER A 75 1.79 -3.55 4.35
N ARG A 76 0.91 -3.76 3.36
CA ARG A 76 -0.54 -3.98 3.57
C ARG A 76 -0.82 -5.24 4.36
N ALA A 77 0.03 -6.26 4.22
CA ALA A 77 -0.05 -7.48 5.02
C ALA A 77 0.21 -7.19 6.50
N ASN A 78 1.26 -6.42 6.81
CA ASN A 78 1.58 -6.04 8.18
C ASN A 78 0.56 -5.04 8.75
N TYR A 79 0.04 -4.11 7.95
CA TYR A 79 -1.06 -3.23 8.35
C TYR A 79 -2.29 -4.03 8.82
N ARG A 80 -2.71 -5.06 8.06
CA ARG A 80 -3.85 -5.92 8.45
C ARG A 80 -3.60 -6.68 9.74
N ARG A 81 -2.37 -7.16 9.96
CA ARG A 81 -1.97 -7.82 11.22
C ARG A 81 -1.98 -6.83 12.38
N TRP A 82 -1.46 -5.63 12.16
CA TRP A 82 -1.46 -4.55 13.15
C TRP A 82 -2.88 -4.16 13.56
N MET A 83 -3.77 -3.89 12.60
CA MET A 83 -5.18 -3.58 12.84
C MET A 83 -5.86 -4.68 13.68
N ARG A 84 -5.65 -5.95 13.32
CA ARG A 84 -6.20 -7.09 14.07
C ARG A 84 -5.65 -7.18 15.48
N GLY A 85 -4.34 -6.97 15.67
CA GLY A 85 -3.67 -7.04 16.98
C GLY A 85 -4.06 -5.90 17.92
N GLU A 86 -4.38 -4.72 17.38
CA GLU A 86 -4.91 -3.59 18.14
C GLU A 86 -6.44 -3.60 18.28
N GLY A 87 -7.14 -4.53 17.62
CA GLY A 87 -8.61 -4.57 17.61
C GLY A 87 -9.24 -3.38 16.90
N ILE A 88 -8.51 -2.73 15.99
CA ILE A 88 -8.97 -1.57 15.22
C ILE A 88 -9.64 -2.07 13.94
N ARG A 89 -10.75 -1.45 13.56
CA ARG A 89 -11.41 -1.66 12.26
C ARG A 89 -11.32 -0.41 11.39
N PRO A 90 -11.31 -0.56 10.06
CA PRO A 90 -11.48 0.57 9.15
C PRO A 90 -12.80 1.30 9.43
N LEU A 91 -12.78 2.62 9.20
CA LEU A 91 -13.97 3.43 9.10
C LEU A 91 -14.56 3.19 7.71
N GLU A 92 -15.82 2.76 7.64
CA GLU A 92 -16.51 2.51 6.37
C GLU A 92 -17.06 3.81 5.79
N ASP A 93 -17.27 3.85 4.47
CA ASP A 93 -17.82 5.03 3.81
C ASP A 93 -19.21 5.36 4.37
N GLY A 94 -19.38 6.60 4.83
CA GLY A 94 -20.60 7.08 5.48
C GLY A 94 -20.58 7.00 7.01
N GLU A 95 -19.60 6.33 7.61
CA GLU A 95 -19.36 6.44 9.05
C GLU A 95 -18.73 7.81 9.37
N GLY A 96 -19.48 8.67 10.04
CA GLY A 96 -18.95 9.95 10.51
C GLY A 96 -17.83 9.73 11.53
N ARG A 97 -16.79 10.58 11.50
CA ARG A 97 -15.82 10.60 12.61
C ARG A 97 -16.56 10.90 13.90
N PRO A 98 -16.38 10.09 14.97
CA PRO A 98 -16.93 10.44 16.27
C PRO A 98 -16.45 11.84 16.65
N ARG A 99 -17.39 12.68 17.08
CA ARG A 99 -17.09 14.07 17.44
C ARG A 99 -16.05 14.05 18.56
N ALA A 100 -14.93 14.75 18.36
CA ALA A 100 -13.88 14.83 19.36
C ALA A 100 -14.48 15.34 20.68
N THR A 101 -14.31 14.58 21.76
CA THR A 101 -14.75 14.93 23.11
C THR A 101 -13.79 15.89 23.81
N THR A 102 -12.71 16.29 23.14
CA THR A 102 -11.69 17.17 23.71
C THR A 102 -12.30 18.52 24.05
N ALA A 103 -12.14 18.92 25.32
CA ALA A 103 -12.63 20.20 25.78
C ALA A 103 -12.04 21.35 24.93
N PRO A 104 -12.83 22.35 24.54
CA PRO A 104 -12.38 23.46 23.68
C PRO A 104 -11.12 24.18 24.22
N ALA A 105 -10.94 24.19 25.53
CA ALA A 105 -9.77 24.76 26.21
C ALA A 105 -8.47 24.05 25.82
N VAL A 106 -8.49 22.72 25.77
CA VAL A 106 -7.31 21.90 25.41
C VAL A 106 -6.94 22.14 23.95
N GLY A 107 -7.92 22.26 23.06
CA GLY A 107 -7.67 22.58 21.65
C GLY A 107 -6.99 23.94 21.46
N ARG A 108 -7.44 24.96 22.21
CA ARG A 108 -6.80 26.29 22.22
C ARG A 108 -5.36 26.24 22.73
N GLU A 109 -5.13 25.56 23.85
CA GLU A 109 -3.79 25.44 24.43
C GLU A 109 -2.79 24.77 23.47
N VAL A 110 -3.20 23.67 22.82
CA VAL A 110 -2.37 22.94 21.85
C VAL A 110 -2.05 23.83 20.65
N LEU A 111 -3.03 24.59 20.15
CA LEU A 111 -2.84 25.53 19.04
C LEU A 111 -1.85 26.65 19.39
N GLU A 112 -1.98 27.25 20.58
CA GLU A 112 -1.07 28.31 21.04
C GLU A 112 0.36 27.79 21.21
N ARG A 113 0.53 26.58 21.78
CA ARG A 113 1.85 25.93 21.87
C ARG A 113 2.46 25.66 20.49
N PHE A 114 1.64 25.30 19.50
CA PHE A 114 2.10 25.08 18.14
C PHE A 114 2.55 26.39 17.47
N LYS A 115 1.76 27.47 17.58
CA LYS A 115 2.12 28.81 17.08
C LYS A 115 3.44 29.29 17.69
N ALA A 116 3.58 29.17 19.00
CA ALA A 116 4.80 29.56 19.73
C ALA A 116 6.04 28.79 19.25
N ARG A 117 5.90 27.50 18.91
CA ARG A 117 7.00 26.66 18.39
C ARG A 117 7.39 26.97 16.95
N ARG A 118 6.47 27.45 16.13
CA ARG A 118 6.70 27.66 14.68
C ARG A 118 6.85 29.12 14.26
N GLY A 119 6.77 30.06 15.21
CA GLY A 119 6.96 31.49 14.94
C GLY A 119 5.89 32.10 14.04
N CYS A 120 4.75 31.43 13.85
CA CYS A 120 3.61 31.99 13.14
C CYS A 120 2.82 32.88 14.11
N ALA A 121 3.20 34.15 14.17
CA ALA A 121 2.39 35.23 14.72
C ALA A 121 1.38 35.71 13.66
#